data_AF-A0A3S4LWY1-F1
#
_entry.id   AF-A0A3S4LWY1-F1
#
_cell.length_a   1.000
_cell.length_b   1.000
_cell.length_c   1.000
_cell.angle_alpha   90.00
_cell.angle_beta   90.00
_cell.angle_gamma   90.00
#
_symmetry.space_group_name_H-M   'P 1'
#
loop_
_entity.id
_entity.type
_entity.pdbx_description
1 polymer ?
#
loop_
_entity_poly.entity_id
_entity_poly.type
_entity_poly.pdbx_seq_one_letter_code
_entity_poly.pdbx_strand_id
1 'polypeptide(L)' 'MTDSLGHTTIIRFSEDRLPVCEIDPEGGATFFLYDEFGQTVSITSQGKIIRSTLFVLNNSHFMFTN' A
#
# COMPACT_ATOMS: atom_id res chain seq x y z
N MET A 1 2.22 -15.46 -7.05
CA MET A 1 1.23 -16.53 -6.84
C MET A 1 0.39 -16.60 -8.09
N THR A 2 0.19 -17.79 -8.64
CA THR A 2 -0.58 -17.97 -9.88
C THR A 2 -1.78 -18.84 -9.56
N ASP A 3 -2.98 -18.32 -9.80
CA ASP A 3 -4.22 -19.06 -9.60
C ASP A 3 -4.39 -20.17 -10.66
N SER A 4 -5.30 -21.11 -10.42
CA SER A 4 -5.67 -22.17 -11.37
C SER A 4 -6.13 -21.64 -12.72
N LEU A 5 -6.59 -20.38 -12.79
CA LEU A 5 -6.95 -19.69 -14.03
C LEU A 5 -5.76 -19.05 -14.78
N GLY A 6 -4.53 -19.15 -14.26
CA GLY A 6 -3.33 -18.52 -14.84
C GLY A 6 -3.13 -17.05 -14.45
N HIS A 7 -4.02 -16.50 -13.62
CA HIS A 7 -3.90 -15.17 -13.06
C HIS A 7 -2.70 -15.10 -12.12
N THR A 8 -1.71 -14.27 -12.46
CA THR A 8 -0.49 -14.12 -11.66
C THR A 8 -0.54 -12.83 -10.85
N THR A 9 -0.62 -12.97 -9.53
CA THR A 9 -0.41 -11.87 -8.59
C THR A 9 1.04 -11.86 -8.16
N ILE A 10 1.70 -10.71 -8.27
CA ILE A 10 3.09 -10.53 -7.85
C ILE A 10 3.08 -9.75 -6.55
N ILE A 11 3.55 -10.38 -5.47
CA ILE A 11 3.72 -9.71 -4.18
C ILE A 11 5.21 -9.57 -3.92
N ARG A 12 5.66 -8.35 -3.67
CA ARG A 12 7.03 -8.04 -3.28
C ARG A 12 7.07 -7.75 -1.79
N PHE A 13 8.04 -8.35 -1.12
CA PHE A 13 8.24 -8.19 0.31
C PHE A 13 9.50 -7.37 0.58
N SER A 14 9.45 -6.55 1.64
CA SER A 14 10.62 -5.90 2.23
C SER A 14 11.52 -6.92 2.94
N GLU A 15 12.69 -6.47 3.38
CA GLU A 15 13.60 -7.22 4.27
C GLU A 15 12.89 -7.67 5.56
N ASP A 16 11.95 -6.87 6.05
CA ASP A 16 11.10 -7.18 7.21
C ASP A 16 9.98 -8.20 6.91
N ARG A 17 9.95 -8.77 5.69
CA ARG A 17 8.91 -9.69 5.20
C ARG A 17 7.51 -9.07 5.18
N LEU A 18 7.43 -7.74 5.07
CA LEU A 18 6.19 -7.00 4.89
C LEU A 18 5.90 -6.76 3.40
N PRO A 19 4.65 -6.91 2.93
CA PRO A 19 4.31 -6.78 1.52
C PRO A 19 4.31 -5.31 1.09
N VAL A 20 5.33 -4.86 0.37
CA VAL A 20 5.49 -3.45 -0.05
C VAL A 20 4.82 -3.13 -1.38
N CYS A 21 4.57 -4.15 -2.19
CA CYS A 21 3.96 -3.99 -3.50
C CYS A 21 3.21 -5.26 -3.87
N GLU A 22 1.99 -5.08 -4.35
CA GLU A 22 1.13 -6.11 -4.89
C GLU A 22 0.70 -5.69 -6.29
N ILE A 23 0.92 -6.57 -7.27
CA ILE A 23 0.53 -6.37 -8.65
C ILE A 23 -0.50 -7.43 -8.98
N ASP A 24 -1.70 -6.99 -9.30
CA ASP A 24 -2.82 -7.80 -9.72
C ASP A 24 -2.60 -8.37 -11.13
N PRO A 25 -3.22 -9.51 -11.45
CA PRO A 25 -3.19 -10.11 -12.79
C PRO A 25 -3.74 -9.18 -13.88
N GLU A 26 -4.62 -8.25 -13.53
CA GLU A 26 -5.17 -7.24 -14.45
C GLU A 26 -4.21 -6.06 -14.69
N GLY A 27 -3.04 -6.06 -14.05
CA GLY A 27 -2.03 -5.00 -14.16
C GLY A 27 -2.20 -3.85 -13.16
N GLY A 28 -3.17 -3.93 -12.26
CA GLY A 28 -3.29 -3.02 -11.12
C GLY A 28 -2.09 -3.16 -10.20
N ALA A 29 -1.46 -2.05 -9.79
CA ALA A 29 -0.37 -2.06 -8.82
C ALA A 29 -0.77 -1.29 -7.57
N THR A 30 -0.64 -1.95 -6.43
CA THR A 30 -0.88 -1.39 -5.10
C THR A 30 0.43 -1.41 -4.31
N PHE A 31 0.79 -0.27 -3.75
CA PHE A 31 2.00 -0.07 -2.97
C PHE A 31 1.64 0.20 -1.52
N PHE A 32 2.36 -0.43 -0.61
CA PHE A 32 2.20 -0.27 0.82
C PHE A 32 3.49 0.28 1.40
N LEU A 33 3.36 1.37 2.15
CA LEU A 33 4.45 1.97 2.90
C LEU A 33 4.24 1.64 4.37
N TYR A 34 5.31 1.16 5.00
CA TYR A 34 5.33 0.83 6.43
C TYR A 34 6.29 1.74 7.17
N ASP A 35 6.03 1.96 8.45
CA ASP A 35 6.99 2.58 9.37
C ASP A 35 7.99 1.55 9.90
N GLU A 36 8.95 2.02 10.71
CA GLU A 36 9.95 1.19 11.39
C GLU A 36 9.35 0.16 12.37
N PHE A 37 8.08 0.32 12.75
CA PHE A 37 7.34 -0.59 13.62
C PHE A 37 6.47 -1.58 12.82
N GLY A 38 6.51 -1.53 11.48
CA GLY A 38 5.72 -2.39 10.59
C GLY A 38 4.25 -1.98 10.43
N GLN A 39 3.88 -0.75 10.82
CA GLN A 39 2.53 -0.23 10.66
C GLN A 39 2.35 0.43 9.28
N THR A 40 1.20 0.22 8.66
CA THR A 40 0.91 0.79 7.33
C THR A 40 0.68 2.30 7.41
N VAL A 41 1.62 3.05 6.85
CA VAL A 41 1.61 4.52 6.79
C VAL A 41 0.82 5.00 5.57
N SER A 42 0.92 4.32 4.44
CA SER A 42 0.24 4.71 3.20
C SER A 42 -0.01 3.53 2.29
N ILE A 43 -1.12 3.58 1.57
CA ILE A 43 -1.52 2.64 0.53
C ILE A 43 -1.81 3.46 -0.72
N THR A 44 -1.09 3.16 -1.80
CA THR A 44 -1.22 3.84 -3.09
C THR A 44 -1.61 2.81 -4.14
N SER A 45 -2.72 3.03 -4.84
CA SER A 45 -3.13 2.19 -5.97
C SER A 45 -3.13 3.02 -7.24
N GLN A 46 -2.46 2.54 -8.29
CA GLN A 46 -2.34 3.24 -9.58
C GLN A 46 -1.82 4.69 -9.47
N GLY A 47 -0.89 4.93 -8.53
CA GLY A 47 -0.35 6.27 -8.27
C GLY A 47 -1.28 7.21 -7.49
N LYS A 48 -2.47 6.75 -7.10
CA LYS A 48 -3.39 7.48 -6.21
C LYS A 48 -3.30 6.95 -4.78
N ILE A 49 -3.14 7.83 -3.81
CA ILE A 49 -3.24 7.46 -2.40
C ILE A 49 -4.70 7.09 -2.11
N ILE A 50 -4.93 5.83 -1.73
CA ILE A 50 -6.26 5.32 -1.36
C ILE A 50 -6.45 5.27 0.16
N ARG A 51 -5.36 5.20 0.93
CA ARG A 51 -5.38 5.25 2.40
C ARG A 51 -4.06 5.80 2.91
N SER A 52 -4.10 6.73 3.87
CA SER A 52 -2.89 7.27 4.51
C SER A 52 -3.15 7.44 6.00
N THR A 53 -2.31 6.81 6.83
CA THR A 53 -2.34 6.89 8.29
C THR A 53 -1.41 7.99 8.81
N LEU A 54 -0.60 8.59 7.93
CA LEU A 54 0.25 9.73 8.28
C LEU A 54 -0.63 10.92 8.68
N PHE A 55 -0.86 11.07 9.98
CA PHE A 55 -1.29 12.33 10.55
C PHE A 55 -0.22 13.35 10.18
N VAL A 56 -0.54 14.28 9.29
CA VAL A 56 0.33 15.41 9.01
C VAL A 56 0.43 16.21 10.31
N LEU A 57 1.47 15.96 11.10
CA LEU A 57 1.85 16.79 12.24
C LEU A 57 2.42 18.10 11.70
N ASN A 58 1.57 18.94 11.12
CA ASN A 58 1.88 20.34 10.90
C ASN A 58 0.59 21.17 10.95
N ASN A 59 0.45 21.88 12.08
CA ASN A 59 -0.49 22.97 12.38
C ASN A 59 -1.99 22.67 12.28
N SER A 60 -2.55 22.35 13.46
CA SER A 60 -3.83 22.87 13.99
C SER A 60 -5.13 22.71 13.22
N HIS A 61 -5.24 21.83 12.22
CA HIS A 61 -6.58 21.49 11.71
C HIS A 61 -6.63 20.05 11.19
N PHE A 62 -7.03 19.15 12.07
CA PHE A 62 -7.53 17.84 11.67
C PHE A 62 -8.80 18.06 10.84
N MET A 63 -8.69 17.97 9.53
CA MET A 63 -9.85 17.75 8.66
C MET A 63 -9.64 16.48 7.87
N PHE A 64 -10.33 15.42 8.29
CA PHE A 64 -10.72 14.36 7.37
C PHE A 64 -11.77 14.98 6.45
N THR A 65 -11.37 15.47 5.28
CA THR A 65 -12.35 15.81 4.25
C THR A 65 -12.73 14.51 3.53
N ASN A 66 -13.94 14.04 3.82
CA ASN A 66 -14.74 13.30 2.83
C ASN A 66 -15.39 14.34 1.90
#